data_AF-A0A4Q0VX34-F1
#
_entry.id   AF-A0A4Q0VX34-F1
#
_cell.length_a   1.000
_cell.length_b   1.000
_cell.length_c   1.000
_cell.angle_alpha   90.00
_cell.angle_beta   90.00
_cell.angle_gamma   90.00
#
_symmetry.space_group_name_H-M   'P 1'
#
loop_
_entity.id
_entity.type
_entity.pdbx_description
1 polymer ?
#
loop_
_entity_poly.entity_id
_entity_poly.type
_entity_poly.pdbx_seq_one_letter_code
_entity_poly.pdbx_strand_id
1 'polypeptide(L)'
;MKNILLTLVVILLILGLYLGGLTLLLLIMSLFSLIQIDSWIAAIIFSFCVILWSLPFELLGLFDGLSLRSSFGRRVLRLLVVLFQFAVFTFYVIWLDMKFTTISFSNVGMICYIIIVGCITLGVMVGGQKVKQQDGKNKTV
;
A
#
# COMPACT_ATOMS: atom_id res chain seq x y z
N MET A 1 4.56 -22.54 20.47
CA MET A 1 5.04 -22.88 19.11
C MET A 1 3.93 -22.95 18.07
N LYS A 2 2.83 -23.72 18.25
CA LYS A 2 1.71 -23.77 17.28
C LYS A 2 1.16 -22.40 16.88
N ASN A 3 0.97 -21.49 17.83
CA ASN A 3 0.44 -20.16 17.56
C ASN A 3 1.41 -19.29 16.72
N ILE A 4 2.72 -19.43 16.93
CA ILE A 4 3.75 -18.70 16.16
C ILE A 4 3.77 -19.21 14.72
N LEU A 5 3.72 -20.53 14.53
CA LEU A 5 3.65 -21.14 13.21
C LEU A 5 2.40 -20.69 12.45
N LEU A 6 1.23 -20.68 13.12
CA LEU A 6 -0.03 -20.24 12.54
C LEU A 6 0.05 -18.76 12.10
N THR A 7 0.55 -17.88 12.97
CA THR A 7 0.72 -16.46 12.64
C THR A 7 1.65 -16.28 11.44
N LEU A 8 2.75 -17.02 11.38
CA LEU A 8 3.73 -16.93 10.29
C LEU A 8 3.13 -17.40 8.96
N VAL A 9 2.33 -18.48 8.97
CA VAL A 9 1.60 -18.96 7.79
C VAL A 9 0.56 -17.93 7.31
N VAL A 10 -0.18 -17.31 8.23
CA VAL A 10 -1.16 -16.27 7.89
C VAL A 10 -0.48 -15.05 7.25
N ILE A 11 0.66 -14.61 7.81
CA ILE A 11 1.44 -13.50 7.23
C ILE A 11 1.91 -13.85 5.82
N LEU A 12 2.46 -15.04 5.61
CA LEU A 12 2.89 -15.50 4.29
C LEU A 12 1.75 -15.57 3.28
N LEU A 13 0.58 -16.05 3.70
CA LEU A 13 -0.60 -16.13 2.86
C LEU A 13 -1.05 -14.73 2.41
N ILE A 14 -1.12 -13.78 3.35
CA ILE A 14 -1.46 -12.39 3.06
C ILE A 14 -0.44 -11.79 2.10
N LEU A 15 0.85 -11.95 2.37
CA LEU A 15 1.93 -11.43 1.52
C LEU A 15 1.84 -11.98 0.09
N GLY A 16 1.61 -13.29 -0.05
CA GLY A 16 1.42 -13.94 -1.34
C GLY A 16 0.18 -13.42 -2.09
N LEU A 17 -0.91 -13.16 -1.39
CA LEU A 17 -2.14 -12.63 -1.98
C LEU A 17 -1.95 -11.19 -2.49
N TYR A 18 -1.23 -10.36 -1.75
CA TYR A 18 -0.83 -9.01 -2.19
C TYR A 18 0.12 -9.06 -3.39
N LEU A 19 1.13 -9.95 -3.36
CA LEU A 19 2.09 -10.10 -4.44
C LEU A 19 1.41 -10.57 -5.73
N GLY A 20 0.53 -11.57 -5.62
CA GLY A 20 -0.27 -12.07 -6.72
C GLY A 20 -1.25 -11.02 -7.25
N GLY A 21 -1.91 -10.26 -6.37
CA GLY A 21 -2.83 -9.20 -6.77
C GLY A 21 -2.15 -8.07 -7.54
N LEU A 22 -0.98 -7.62 -7.08
CA LEU A 22 -0.22 -6.56 -7.75
C LEU A 22 0.41 -7.03 -9.07
N THR A 23 0.92 -8.25 -9.13
CA THR A 23 1.44 -8.80 -10.40
C THR A 23 0.32 -9.01 -11.42
N LEU A 24 -0.85 -9.47 -10.97
CA LEU A 24 -2.04 -9.58 -11.82
C LEU A 24 -2.54 -8.20 -12.29
N LEU A 25 -2.46 -7.17 -11.44
CA LEU A 25 -2.76 -5.80 -11.84
C LEU A 25 -1.81 -5.32 -12.96
N LEU A 26 -0.50 -5.56 -12.83
CA LEU A 26 0.48 -5.22 -13.86
C LEU A 26 0.19 -5.97 -15.17
N LEU A 27 -0.17 -7.25 -15.09
CA LEU A 27 -0.58 -8.04 -16.26
C LEU A 27 -1.80 -7.43 -16.96
N ILE A 28 -2.86 -7.09 -16.21
CA ILE A 28 -4.06 -6.45 -16.78
C ILE A 28 -3.68 -5.12 -17.46
N MET A 29 -2.89 -4.29 -16.80
CA MET A 29 -2.44 -3.01 -17.37
C MET A 29 -1.58 -3.21 -18.63
N SER A 30 -0.80 -4.29 -18.69
CA SER A 30 -0.05 -4.65 -19.88
C SER A 30 -0.94 -5.04 -21.06
N LEU A 31 -2.04 -5.74 -20.81
CA LEU A 31 -3.04 -6.07 -21.85
C LEU A 31 -3.69 -4.83 -22.48
N PHE A 32 -3.79 -3.73 -21.73
CA PHE A 32 -4.28 -2.44 -22.22
C PHE A 32 -3.18 -1.53 -22.79
N SER A 33 -1.96 -2.04 -22.99
CA SER A 33 -0.79 -1.28 -23.46
C SER A 33 -0.44 -0.08 -22.57
N LEU A 34 -0.84 -0.11 -21.30
CA LEU A 34 -0.50 0.92 -20.32
C LEU A 34 0.90 0.70 -19.72
N ILE A 35 1.37 -0.54 -19.72
CA ILE A 35 2.67 -0.97 -19.21
C ILE A 35 3.28 -1.96 -20.19
N GLN A 36 4.55 -1.77 -20.52
CA GLN A 36 5.33 -2.74 -21.25
C GLN A 36 6.21 -3.51 -20.27
N ILE A 37 6.10 -4.84 -20.28
CA ILE A 37 6.81 -5.74 -19.39
C ILE A 37 7.71 -6.63 -20.24
N ASP A 38 9.02 -6.39 -20.20
CA ASP A 38 9.99 -7.21 -20.90
C ASP A 38 10.42 -8.43 -20.07
N SER A 39 10.23 -8.38 -18.74
CA SER A 39 10.54 -9.48 -17.83
C SER A 39 9.51 -9.63 -16.72
N TRP A 40 8.87 -10.81 -16.65
CA TRP A 40 7.96 -11.16 -15.57
C TRP A 40 8.64 -11.21 -14.19
N ILE A 41 9.93 -11.55 -14.15
CA ILE A 41 10.72 -11.53 -12.91
C ILE A 41 10.82 -10.11 -12.39
N ALA A 42 11.04 -9.13 -13.27
CA ALA A 42 11.05 -7.72 -12.88
C ALA A 42 9.68 -7.28 -12.35
N ALA A 43 8.56 -7.70 -12.97
CA ALA A 43 7.22 -7.37 -12.50
C ALA A 43 6.93 -7.93 -11.09
N ILE A 44 7.43 -9.13 -10.78
CA ILE A 44 7.36 -9.72 -9.44
C ILE A 44 8.18 -8.91 -8.44
N ILE A 45 9.44 -8.56 -8.78
CA ILE A 45 10.32 -7.78 -7.91
C ILE A 45 9.75 -6.37 -7.68
N PHE A 46 9.23 -5.73 -8.72
CA PHE A 46 8.56 -4.43 -8.63
C PHE A 46 7.37 -4.50 -7.68
N SER A 47 6.53 -5.53 -7.81
CA SER A 47 5.39 -5.75 -6.91
C SER A 47 5.84 -5.97 -5.46
N PHE A 48 6.94 -6.69 -5.27
CA PHE A 48 7.55 -6.88 -3.95
C PHE A 48 8.06 -5.56 -3.36
N CYS A 49 8.73 -4.71 -4.14
CA CYS A 49 9.17 -3.38 -3.72
C CYS A 49 7.98 -2.50 -3.31
N VAL A 50 6.88 -2.54 -4.05
CA VAL A 50 5.64 -1.82 -3.72
C VAL A 50 5.01 -2.35 -2.43
N ILE A 51 5.05 -3.65 -2.16
CA ILE A 51 4.62 -4.21 -0.87
C ILE A 51 5.56 -3.76 0.25
N LEU A 52 6.87 -3.74 0.01
CA LEU A 52 7.85 -3.31 1.00
C LEU A 52 7.63 -1.85 1.42
N TRP A 53 7.07 -1.01 0.53
CA TRP A 53 6.64 0.34 0.85
C TRP A 53 5.55 0.43 1.94
N SER A 54 4.80 -0.65 2.18
CA SER A 54 3.81 -0.67 3.27
C SER A 54 4.45 -0.62 4.67
N LEU A 55 5.73 -0.99 4.82
CA LEU A 55 6.45 -0.97 6.12
C LEU A 55 6.67 0.45 6.69
N PRO A 56 7.26 1.42 5.95
CA PRO A 56 7.38 2.80 6.45
C PRO A 56 6.00 3.44 6.70
N PHE A 57 4.97 2.95 6.03
CA PHE A 57 3.59 3.36 6.25
C PHE A 57 3.08 3.02 7.66
N GLU A 58 3.38 1.82 8.17
CA GLU A 58 3.04 1.44 9.55
C GLU A 58 3.81 2.27 10.59
N LEU A 59 5.09 2.60 10.31
CA LEU A 59 5.91 3.44 11.17
C LEU A 59 5.33 4.86 11.30
N LEU A 60 4.80 5.43 10.22
CA LEU A 60 4.14 6.73 10.26
C LEU A 60 2.81 6.71 11.05
N GLY A 61 2.14 5.56 11.09
CA GLY A 61 0.95 5.34 11.94
C GLY A 61 1.23 5.44 13.45
N LEU A 62 2.50 5.38 13.89
CA LEU A 62 2.87 5.64 15.28
C LEU A 62 2.72 7.12 15.66
N PHE A 63 2.83 8.04 14.69
CA PHE A 63 2.67 9.48 14.93
C PHE A 63 1.21 9.89 15.14
N ASP A 64 0.24 9.04 14.80
CA ASP A 64 -1.18 9.25 15.11
C ASP A 64 -1.47 9.27 16.63
N GLY A 65 -0.50 8.85 17.46
CA GLY A 65 -0.53 8.95 18.92
C GLY A 65 -0.24 10.35 19.49
N LEU A 66 0.20 11.30 18.67
CA LEU A 66 0.43 12.68 19.11
C LEU A 66 -0.91 13.37 19.38
N SER A 67 -1.27 13.52 20.66
CA SER A 67 -2.55 14.08 21.08
C SER A 67 -2.62 15.59 20.80
N LEU A 68 -2.98 15.97 19.58
CA LEU A 68 -3.45 17.31 19.30
C LEU A 68 -4.75 17.55 20.08
N ARG A 69 -4.78 18.65 20.83
CA ARG A 69 -5.85 19.07 21.75
C ARG A 69 -7.13 19.53 21.03
N SER A 70 -7.04 19.84 19.73
CA SER A 70 -8.17 20.28 18.88
C SER A 70 -8.64 19.16 17.94
N SER A 71 -9.94 18.86 17.96
CA SER A 71 -10.60 17.87 17.08
C SER A 71 -10.46 18.23 15.59
N PHE A 72 -10.49 19.52 15.27
CA PHE A 72 -10.31 20.01 13.90
C PHE A 72 -8.85 19.86 13.43
N GLY A 73 -7.89 20.24 14.29
CA GLY A 73 -6.46 20.09 13.99
C GLY A 73 -6.06 18.63 13.75
N ARG A 74 -6.68 17.68 14.47
CA ARG A 74 -6.44 16.25 14.26
C ARG A 74 -6.91 15.75 12.89
N ARG A 75 -8.07 16.20 12.40
CA ARG A 75 -8.57 15.84 11.06
C ARG A 75 -7.67 16.40 9.97
N VAL A 76 -7.28 17.67 10.08
CA VAL A 76 -6.41 18.31 9.09
C VAL A 76 -5.02 17.67 9.08
N LEU A 77 -4.43 17.40 10.25
CA LEU A 77 -3.14 16.72 10.33
C LEU A 77 -3.19 15.33 9.68
N ARG A 78 -4.23 14.54 9.99
CA ARG A 78 -4.40 13.21 9.38
C ARG A 78 -4.49 13.29 7.86
N LEU A 79 -5.26 14.25 7.35
CA LEU A 79 -5.42 14.45 5.91
C LEU A 79 -4.09 14.86 5.26
N LEU A 80 -3.32 15.73 5.92
CA LEU A 80 -2.00 16.16 5.46
C LEU A 80 -0.96 15.03 5.48
N VAL A 81 -0.99 14.18 6.51
CA VAL A 81 -0.13 12.97 6.59
C VAL A 81 -0.46 12.00 5.45
N VAL A 82 -1.75 11.76 5.19
CA VAL A 82 -2.19 10.90 4.09
C VAL A 82 -1.75 11.46 2.73
N LEU A 83 -1.92 12.76 2.49
CA LEU A 83 -1.45 13.42 1.27
C LEU A 83 0.07 13.35 1.13
N PHE A 84 0.80 13.59 2.21
CA PHE A 84 2.26 13.47 2.22
C PHE A 84 2.69 12.04 1.87
N GLN A 85 2.07 11.04 2.49
CA GLN A 85 2.35 9.64 2.19
C GLN A 85 2.03 9.26 0.74
N PHE A 86 0.91 9.75 0.21
CA PHE A 86 0.55 9.53 -1.19
C PHE A 86 1.55 10.18 -2.15
N ALA A 87 2.03 11.40 -1.82
CA ALA A 87 3.05 12.09 -2.59
C ALA A 87 4.38 11.32 -2.56
N VAL A 88 4.86 10.88 -1.38
CA VAL A 88 6.10 10.11 -1.27
C VAL A 88 5.97 8.75 -1.97
N PHE A 89 4.81 8.09 -1.88
CA PHE A 89 4.53 6.86 -2.63
C PHE A 89 4.60 7.08 -4.14
N THR A 90 4.04 8.19 -4.62
CA THR A 90 4.13 8.56 -6.04
C THR A 90 5.57 8.73 -6.49
N PHE A 91 6.38 9.46 -5.72
CA PHE A 91 7.82 9.59 -5.98
C PHE A 91 8.55 8.25 -5.94
N TYR A 92 8.17 7.35 -5.03
CA TYR A 92 8.74 6.02 -4.93
C TYR A 92 8.44 5.16 -6.18
N VAL A 93 7.20 5.18 -6.67
CA VAL A 93 6.81 4.47 -7.90
C VAL A 93 7.55 5.02 -9.11
N ILE A 94 7.65 6.35 -9.24
CA ILE A 94 8.44 6.99 -10.31
C ILE A 94 9.90 6.56 -10.22
N TRP A 95 10.47 6.55 -9.01
CA TRP A 95 11.85 6.12 -8.80
C TRP A 95 12.05 4.63 -9.16
N LEU A 96 11.08 3.76 -8.86
CA LEU A 96 11.12 2.36 -9.27
C LEU A 96 11.08 2.20 -10.79
N ASP A 97 10.19 2.92 -11.48
CA ASP A 97 10.12 2.93 -12.96
C ASP A 97 11.46 3.33 -13.58
N MET A 98 12.12 4.37 -13.05
CA MET A 98 13.45 4.77 -13.53
C MET A 98 14.56 3.74 -13.24
N LYS A 99 14.38 2.85 -12.25
CA LYS A 99 15.37 1.83 -11.87
C LYS A 99 15.18 0.51 -12.61
N PHE A 100 13.94 0.15 -12.92
CA PHE A 100 13.61 -1.10 -13.61
C PHE A 100 13.42 -0.85 -15.10
N THR A 101 14.52 -0.87 -15.86
CA THR A 101 14.49 -0.65 -17.32
C THR A 101 13.70 -1.72 -18.10
N THR A 102 13.38 -2.85 -17.47
CA THR A 102 12.59 -3.96 -18.03
C THR A 102 11.09 -3.82 -17.81
N ILE A 103 10.65 -2.75 -17.13
CA ILE A 103 9.25 -2.35 -17.02
C ILE A 103 9.18 -0.90 -17.44
N SER A 104 8.40 -0.59 -18.48
CA SER A 104 8.19 0.79 -18.90
C SER A 104 6.72 1.14 -18.74
N PHE A 105 6.44 2.10 -17.87
CA PHE A 105 5.10 2.65 -17.73
C PHE A 105 4.88 3.76 -18.77
N SER A 106 3.73 3.72 -19.44
CA SER A 106 3.22 4.92 -20.12
C SER A 106 2.81 5.95 -19.05
N ASN A 107 2.84 7.25 -19.38
CA ASN A 107 2.36 8.31 -18.49
C ASN A 107 0.96 8.02 -17.93
N VAL A 108 0.06 7.50 -18.79
CA VAL A 108 -1.30 7.12 -18.39
C VAL A 108 -1.28 5.88 -17.48
N GLY A 109 -0.44 4.89 -17.80
CA GLY A 109 -0.29 3.68 -16.99
C GLY A 109 0.26 3.97 -15.61
N MET A 110 1.23 4.88 -15.49
CA MET A 110 1.78 5.29 -14.21
C MET A 110 0.73 5.96 -13.33
N ILE A 111 -0.05 6.90 -13.88
CA ILE A 111 -1.13 7.58 -13.16
C ILE A 111 -2.20 6.58 -12.70
N CYS A 112 -2.66 5.69 -13.60
CA CYS A 112 -3.63 4.66 -13.26
C CYS A 112 -3.11 3.74 -12.15
N TYR A 113 -1.84 3.32 -12.23
CA TYR A 113 -1.24 2.44 -11.24
C TYR A 113 -1.18 3.10 -9.85
N ILE A 114 -0.71 4.36 -9.79
CA ILE A 114 -0.64 5.13 -8.54
C ILE A 114 -2.04 5.30 -7.92
N ILE A 115 -3.05 5.61 -8.73
CA ILE A 115 -4.44 5.77 -8.23
C ILE A 115 -4.97 4.45 -7.69
N ILE A 116 -4.83 3.35 -8.44
CA ILE A 116 -5.35 2.04 -8.03
C ILE A 116 -4.68 1.57 -6.74
N VAL A 117 -3.34 1.58 -6.69
CA VAL A 117 -2.60 1.15 -5.50
C VAL A 117 -2.90 2.08 -4.32
N GLY A 118 -2.93 3.39 -4.55
CA GLY A 118 -3.29 4.35 -3.51
C GLY A 118 -4.70 4.13 -2.95
N CYS A 119 -5.68 3.83 -3.80
CA CYS A 119 -7.04 3.49 -3.37
C CYS A 119 -7.08 2.19 -2.55
N ILE A 120 -6.34 1.16 -2.94
CA ILE A 120 -6.23 -0.09 -2.18
C ILE A 120 -5.63 0.19 -0.80
N THR A 121 -4.51 0.91 -0.76
CA THR A 121 -3.82 1.25 0.50
C THR A 121 -4.72 2.08 1.41
N LEU A 122 -5.43 3.09 0.89
CA LEU A 122 -6.41 3.88 1.65
C LEU A 122 -7.59 3.04 2.13
N GLY A 123 -8.12 2.15 1.29
CA GLY A 123 -9.24 1.26 1.64
C GLY A 123 -8.90 0.35 2.81
N VAL A 124 -7.68 -0.22 2.81
CA VAL A 124 -7.16 -1.04 3.91
C VAL A 124 -7.06 -0.22 5.21
N MET A 125 -6.62 1.04 5.16
CA MET A 125 -6.56 1.91 6.34
C MET A 125 -7.94 2.22 6.91
N VAL A 126 -8.90 2.57 6.05
CA VAL A 126 -10.28 2.86 6.50
C VAL A 126 -10.92 1.60 7.09
N GLY A 127 -10.69 0.43 6.49
CA GLY A 127 -11.13 -0.86 7.02
C GLY A 127 -10.52 -1.15 8.40
N GLY A 128 -9.20 -1.00 8.54
CA GLY A 128 -8.48 -1.25 9.80
C GLY A 128 -8.91 -0.31 10.93
N GLN A 129 -9.21 0.96 10.64
CA GLN A 129 -9.73 1.91 11.63
C GLN A 129 -11.13 1.52 12.13
N LYS A 130 -12.01 1.01 11.25
CA LYS A 130 -13.34 0.52 11.65
C LYS A 130 -13.27 -0.70 12.56
N VAL A 131 -12.35 -1.64 12.28
CA VAL A 131 -12.12 -2.81 13.14
C VAL A 131 -11.65 -2.39 14.54
N LYS A 132 -10.70 -1.45 14.64
CA LYS A 132 -10.23 -0.91 15.94
C LYS A 132 -11.33 -0.17 16.71
N GLN A 133 -12.26 0.51 16.03
CA GLN A 133 -13.40 1.18 16.68
C GLN A 133 -14.46 0.20 17.21
N GLN A 134 -14.69 -0.92 16.53
CA GLN A 134 -15.61 -1.96 17.03
C GLN A 134 -15.05 -2.70 18.25
N ASP A 135 -13.75 -2.98 18.28
CA ASP A 135 -13.10 -3.65 19.41
C ASP A 135 -13.11 -2.78 20.69
N GLY A 136 -12.92 -1.47 20.55
CA GLY A 136 -13.06 -0.51 21.66
C GLY A 136 -14.49 -0.42 22.23
N LYS A 137 -15.51 -0.66 21.41
CA LYS A 137 -16.92 -0.65 21.83
C LYS A 137 -17.35 -1.94 22.53
N ASN A 138 -16.66 -3.06 22.26
CA ASN A 138 -16.98 -4.35 22.87
C ASN A 138 -16.33 -4.55 24.25
N LYS A 139 -15.35 -3.71 24.62
CA LYS A 139 -14.73 -3.70 25.96
C LYS A 139 -15.42 -2.77 26.97
N THR A 140 -16.48 -2.08 26.56
CA THR A 140 -17.25 -1.14 27.39
C THR A 140 -18.65 -1.64 27.75
N VAL A 141 -18.92 -2.94 27.52
CA VAL A 141 -20.15 -3.64 27.94
C VAL A 141 -19.78 -4.70 28.96
#